data_AF-A0A1V4UHN8-F1
#
_entry.id   AF-A0A1V4UHN8-F1
#
_cell.length_a   1.000
_cell.length_b   1.000
_cell.length_c   1.000
_cell.angle_alpha   90.00
_cell.angle_beta   90.00
_cell.angle_gamma   90.00
#
_symmetry.space_group_name_H-M   'P 1'
#
loop_
_entity.id
_entity.type
_entity.pdbx_description
1 polymer ?
#
loop_
_entity_poly.entity_id
_entity_poly.type
_entity_poly.pdbx_seq_one_letter_code
_entity_poly.pdbx_strand_id
1 'polypeptide(L)'
;MRPPDFVDTLYDYSECYVKIEDEGRRVILDLPVLKSKEDTTCVFYQEGCSIYSVRPIACRLFPFRVEEETLDNGDILLNISYNPTCPGIGKGKMVDRKKLEGLVAEQFLLRTEDISPHIQKLNSSGEIASGARIYRTLPGRGRKRSSSI
;
A
#
# COMPACT_ATOMS: atom_id res chain seq x y z
N MET A 1 -13.14 -13.59 -0.82
CA MET A 1 -13.42 -12.69 0.33
C MET A 1 -12.79 -11.34 0.01
N ARG A 2 -13.52 -10.23 0.10
CA ARG A 2 -12.98 -8.88 -0.12
C ARG A 2 -12.03 -8.53 1.04
N PRO A 3 -10.83 -7.96 0.82
CA PRO A 3 -9.96 -7.58 1.93
C PRO A 3 -10.70 -6.62 2.87
N PRO A 4 -10.57 -6.77 4.19
CA PRO A 4 -11.25 -5.91 5.14
C PRO A 4 -10.83 -4.45 4.97
N ASP A 5 -11.77 -3.53 5.19
CA ASP A 5 -11.54 -2.09 5.18
C ASP A 5 -10.42 -1.71 6.15
N PHE A 6 -9.53 -0.84 5.66
CA PHE A 6 -8.34 -0.24 6.28
C PHE A 6 -8.24 -0.31 7.81
N VAL A 7 -7.08 -0.73 8.33
CA VAL A 7 -6.77 -0.64 9.75
C VAL A 7 -5.30 -0.27 9.93
N ASP A 8 -5.00 0.31 11.08
CA ASP A 8 -3.70 0.89 11.41
C ASP A 8 -2.52 -0.09 11.28
N THR A 9 -1.36 0.44 10.94
CA THR A 9 -0.20 -0.26 10.38
C THR A 9 0.76 -0.76 11.46
N LEU A 10 0.21 -1.33 12.54
CA LEU A 10 0.97 -2.00 13.60
C LEU A 10 1.40 -3.41 13.13
N TYR A 11 2.33 -3.46 12.17
CA TYR A 11 2.92 -4.69 11.65
C TYR A 11 4.35 -4.91 12.14
N ASP A 12 4.69 -6.18 12.36
CA ASP A 12 6.07 -6.66 12.39
C ASP A 12 6.59 -6.71 10.95
N TYR A 13 7.67 -5.98 10.69
CA TYR A 13 8.28 -5.84 9.36
C TYR A 13 9.12 -7.07 9.04
N SER A 14 8.72 -7.86 8.05
CA SER A 14 9.38 -9.12 7.65
C SER A 14 10.44 -8.96 6.56
N GLU A 15 10.95 -7.75 6.32
CA GLU A 15 11.96 -7.40 5.29
C GLU A 15 11.58 -7.72 3.83
N CYS A 16 10.48 -8.45 3.59
CA CYS A 16 9.97 -8.81 2.28
C CYS A 16 8.47 -8.54 2.18
N TYR A 17 8.07 -7.89 1.09
CA TYR A 17 6.72 -7.34 0.86
C TYR A 17 5.90 -8.19 -0.11
N VAL A 18 6.39 -9.37 -0.47
CA VAL A 18 5.70 -10.31 -1.35
C VAL A 18 5.32 -11.52 -0.50
N LYS A 19 4.03 -11.82 -0.44
CA LYS A 19 3.51 -13.02 0.23
C LYS A 19 2.84 -13.89 -0.81
N ILE A 20 3.06 -15.19 -0.71
CA ILE A 20 2.39 -16.18 -1.55
C ILE A 20 1.37 -16.91 -0.68
N GLU A 21 0.13 -16.95 -1.13
CA GLU A 21 -0.97 -17.67 -0.49
C GLU A 21 -1.69 -18.56 -1.51
N ASP A 22 -2.57 -19.43 -1.00
CA ASP A 22 -3.38 -20.37 -1.77
C ASP A 22 -2.55 -21.18 -2.77
N GLU A 23 -1.50 -21.83 -2.30
CA GLU A 23 -0.65 -22.73 -3.12
C GLU A 23 -0.08 -22.03 -4.37
N GLY A 24 0.33 -20.76 -4.23
CA GLY A 24 0.89 -20.01 -5.36
C GLY A 24 -0.14 -19.26 -6.19
N ARG A 25 -1.45 -19.39 -5.91
CA ARG A 25 -2.51 -18.74 -6.70
C ARG A 25 -2.76 -17.28 -6.32
N ARG A 26 -2.32 -16.86 -5.13
CA ARG A 26 -2.42 -15.47 -4.68
C ARG A 26 -1.05 -14.93 -4.35
N VAL A 27 -0.66 -13.86 -5.05
CA VAL A 27 0.58 -13.12 -4.76
C VAL A 27 0.18 -11.78 -4.15
N ILE A 28 0.52 -11.53 -2.90
CA ILE A 28 0.16 -10.31 -2.17
C ILE A 28 1.38 -9.40 -2.11
N LEU A 29 1.27 -8.19 -2.65
CA LEU A 29 2.29 -7.15 -2.57
C LEU A 29 1.86 -6.10 -1.54
N ASP A 30 2.56 -6.04 -0.41
CA ASP A 30 2.30 -5.05 0.62
C ASP A 30 2.82 -3.68 0.18
N LEU A 31 2.00 -2.64 0.34
CA LEU A 31 2.42 -1.26 0.15
C LEU A 31 3.20 -0.77 1.38
N PRO A 32 4.36 -0.07 1.25
CA PRO A 32 4.93 0.79 2.27
C PRO A 32 3.87 1.49 3.08
N VAL A 33 3.82 1.11 4.34
CA VAL A 33 2.89 1.65 5.30
C VAL A 33 3.49 2.80 6.04
N LEU A 34 2.67 3.82 6.24
CA LEU A 34 2.94 4.85 7.24
C LEU A 34 2.71 4.21 8.60
N LYS A 35 3.76 4.05 9.41
CA LYS A 35 3.64 3.52 10.76
C LYS A 35 3.03 4.55 11.71
N SER A 36 2.03 4.13 12.48
CA SER A 36 1.45 4.94 13.56
C SER A 36 1.94 4.47 14.94
N LYS A 37 1.90 5.38 15.90
CA LYS A 37 2.00 5.09 17.34
C LYS A 37 0.66 4.55 17.84
N GLU A 38 0.61 4.13 19.10
CA GLU A 38 -0.63 3.63 19.73
C GLU A 38 -1.77 4.67 19.73
N ASP A 39 -1.42 5.95 19.81
CA ASP A 39 -2.36 7.07 19.76
C ASP A 39 -2.81 7.42 18.33
N THR A 40 -2.49 6.59 17.34
CA THR A 40 -2.77 6.77 15.90
C THR A 40 -2.01 7.92 15.22
N THR A 41 -1.13 8.63 15.95
CA THR A 41 -0.26 9.63 15.33
C THR A 41 0.88 8.96 14.56
N CYS A 42 1.38 9.61 13.51
CA CYS A 42 2.53 9.12 12.76
C CYS A 42 3.76 8.98 13.69
N VAL A 43 4.57 7.92 13.52
CA VAL A 43 5.80 7.73 14.31
C VAL A 43 6.82 8.86 14.15
N PHE A 44 6.79 9.56 13.00
CA PHE A 44 7.62 10.74 12.74
C PHE A 44 6.98 12.07 13.19
N TYR A 45 5.83 12.03 13.88
CA TYR A 45 5.20 13.22 14.40
C TYR A 45 5.77 13.59 15.78
N GLN A 46 6.43 14.75 15.84
CA GLN A 46 6.99 15.39 17.03
C GLN A 46 6.65 16.88 16.97
N GLU A 47 5.39 17.25 17.27
CA GLU A 47 4.86 18.62 17.11
C GLU A 47 4.99 19.15 15.66
N GLY A 48 5.04 18.23 14.71
CA GLY A 48 5.42 18.46 13.31
C GLY A 48 6.01 17.19 12.72
N CYS A 49 6.14 17.11 11.39
CA CYS A 49 6.80 15.96 10.77
C CYS A 49 8.32 16.13 10.88
N SER A 50 8.99 15.28 11.68
CA SER A 50 10.44 15.36 11.91
C SER A 50 11.27 15.07 10.65
N ILE A 51 10.68 14.38 9.67
CA ILE A 51 11.32 14.05 8.39
C ILE A 51 10.78 14.90 7.22
N TYR A 52 10.17 16.06 7.49
CA TYR A 52 9.43 16.83 6.48
C TYR A 52 10.24 17.13 5.20
N SER A 53 11.53 17.42 5.35
CA SER A 53 12.48 17.74 4.28
C SER A 53 12.81 16.55 3.38
N VAL A 54 12.76 15.33 3.92
CA VAL A 54 13.16 14.10 3.23
C VAL A 54 11.98 13.13 3.06
N ARG A 55 10.75 13.65 3.08
CA ARG A 55 9.54 12.80 3.05
C ARG A 55 9.57 11.82 1.86
N PRO A 56 9.47 10.51 2.14
CA PRO A 56 9.27 9.50 1.11
C PRO A 56 8.03 9.80 0.27
N ILE A 57 7.98 9.29 -0.96
CA ILE A 57 6.84 9.51 -1.86
C ILE A 57 5.53 9.02 -1.22
N ALA A 58 5.55 7.86 -0.56
CA ALA A 58 4.41 7.35 0.21
C ALA A 58 3.88 8.36 1.27
N CYS A 59 4.77 9.09 1.95
CA CYS A 59 4.38 10.15 2.89
C CYS A 59 3.82 11.40 2.19
N ARG A 60 4.33 11.73 0.99
CA ARG A 60 3.83 12.83 0.16
C ARG A 60 2.46 12.54 -0.45
N LEU A 61 2.16 11.27 -0.70
CA LEU A 61 0.89 10.80 -1.23
C LEU A 61 -0.22 10.79 -0.17
N PHE A 62 0.08 10.76 1.13
CA PHE A 62 -0.97 10.83 2.15
C PHE A 62 -1.78 12.15 2.05
N PRO A 63 -3.14 12.11 2.06
CA PRO A 63 -4.01 10.97 2.36
C PRO A 63 -4.55 10.21 1.14
N PHE A 64 -4.02 10.44 -0.05
CA PHE A 64 -4.43 9.72 -1.26
C PHE A 64 -4.09 8.22 -1.17
N ARG A 65 -4.96 7.42 -1.77
CA ARG A 65 -4.84 5.98 -1.89
C ARG A 65 -4.73 5.63 -3.37
N VAL A 66 -3.91 4.65 -3.70
CA VAL A 66 -3.75 4.15 -5.06
C VAL A 66 -4.14 2.69 -5.05
N GLU A 67 -5.16 2.36 -5.83
CA GLU A 67 -5.60 1.00 -6.09
C GLU A 67 -5.17 0.63 -7.50
N GLU A 68 -4.65 -0.58 -7.67
CA GLU A 68 -4.21 -1.07 -8.97
C GLU A 68 -5.17 -2.15 -9.45
N GLU A 69 -5.62 -2.02 -10.70
CA GLU A 69 -6.48 -2.99 -11.35
C GLU A 69 -5.79 -3.52 -12.60
N THR A 70 -5.59 -4.85 -12.67
CA THR A 70 -5.09 -5.51 -13.88
C THR A 70 -6.26 -5.80 -14.80
N LEU A 71 -6.24 -5.21 -15.98
CA LEU A 71 -7.23 -5.39 -17.03
C LEU A 71 -6.99 -6.71 -17.79
N ASP A 72 -8.01 -7.19 -18.52
CA ASP A 72 -7.95 -8.46 -19.27
C ASP A 72 -6.85 -8.49 -20.33
N ASN A 73 -6.44 -7.32 -20.84
CA ASN A 73 -5.35 -7.17 -21.80
C ASN A 73 -3.96 -7.12 -21.15
N GLY A 74 -3.87 -7.19 -19.82
CA GLY A 74 -2.64 -7.13 -19.05
C GLY A 74 -2.21 -5.72 -18.63
N ASP A 75 -2.92 -4.67 -19.06
CA ASP A 75 -2.64 -3.30 -18.62
C ASP A 75 -2.96 -3.11 -17.13
N ILE A 76 -2.24 -2.20 -16.48
CA ILE A 76 -2.47 -1.82 -15.07
C ILE A 76 -3.09 -0.44 -15.02
N LEU A 77 -4.32 -0.36 -14.50
CA LEU A 77 -5.00 0.89 -14.21
C LEU A 77 -4.71 1.32 -12.76
N LEU A 78 -4.26 2.57 -12.58
CA LEU A 78 -4.00 3.16 -11.27
C LEU A 78 -5.16 4.09 -10.87
N ASN A 79 -6.03 3.60 -9.98
CA ASN A 79 -7.17 4.34 -9.45
C ASN A 79 -6.76 5.14 -8.21
N ILE A 80 -6.90 6.46 -8.26
CA ILE A 80 -6.54 7.35 -7.15
C ILE A 80 -7.80 7.71 -6.37
N SER A 81 -7.83 7.34 -5.08
CA SER A 81 -8.84 7.72 -4.11
C SER A 81 -8.19 8.40 -2.90
N TYR A 82 -8.88 8.51 -1.76
CA TYR A 82 -8.34 9.11 -0.55
C TYR A 82 -8.81 8.38 0.70
N ASN A 83 -8.10 8.54 1.81
CA ASN A 83 -8.52 8.05 3.10
C ASN A 83 -9.64 8.95 3.67
N PRO A 84 -10.90 8.49 3.74
CA PRO A 84 -12.02 9.31 4.21
C PRO A 84 -11.92 9.62 5.71
N THR A 85 -11.12 8.87 6.47
CA THR A 85 -10.93 9.11 7.91
C THR A 85 -9.85 10.15 8.20
N CYS A 86 -9.21 10.73 7.18
CA CYS A 86 -8.18 11.74 7.40
C CYS A 86 -8.80 13.03 7.96
N PRO A 87 -8.39 13.50 9.15
CA PRO A 87 -8.98 14.68 9.79
C PRO A 87 -8.67 15.99 9.05
N GLY A 88 -7.74 15.95 8.09
CA GLY A 88 -7.34 17.07 7.23
C GLY A 88 -8.14 17.21 5.94
N ILE A 89 -9.07 16.30 5.63
CA ILE A 89 -9.93 16.42 4.44
C ILE A 89 -10.73 17.73 4.52
N GLY A 90 -10.70 18.50 3.43
CA GLY A 90 -11.35 19.81 3.33
C GLY A 90 -10.62 20.97 4.04
N LYS A 91 -9.53 20.71 4.77
CA LYS A 91 -8.78 21.74 5.53
C LYS A 91 -7.44 22.13 4.91
N GLY A 92 -6.98 21.35 3.92
CA GLY A 92 -5.68 21.54 3.27
C GLY A 92 -5.76 22.39 1.99
N LYS A 93 -4.59 22.64 1.41
CA LYS A 93 -4.49 23.24 0.07
C LYS A 93 -5.06 22.26 -0.97
N MET A 94 -5.72 22.82 -1.98
CA MET A 94 -6.10 22.05 -3.17
C MET A 94 -4.86 21.44 -3.80
N VAL A 95 -4.93 20.14 -4.10
CA VAL A 95 -3.83 19.40 -4.69
C VAL A 95 -3.94 19.49 -6.20
N ASP A 96 -2.82 19.80 -6.85
CA ASP A 96 -2.73 19.79 -8.30
C ASP A 96 -2.80 18.34 -8.81
N ARG A 97 -3.74 18.10 -9.72
CA ARG A 97 -4.01 16.76 -10.26
C ARG A 97 -2.79 16.17 -10.97
N LYS A 98 -2.11 16.95 -11.83
CA LYS A 98 -0.94 16.45 -12.58
C LYS A 98 0.21 16.10 -11.65
N LYS A 99 0.43 16.91 -10.62
CA LYS A 99 1.43 16.64 -9.59
C LYS A 99 1.11 15.37 -8.81
N LEU A 100 -0.16 15.14 -8.49
CA LEU A 100 -0.60 13.91 -7.82
C LEU A 100 -0.39 12.69 -8.71
N GLU A 101 -0.85 12.75 -9.96
CA GLU A 101 -0.66 11.68 -10.96
C GLU A 101 0.85 11.35 -11.14
N GLY A 102 1.71 12.38 -11.18
CA GLY A 102 3.16 12.20 -11.24
C GLY A 102 3.75 11.48 -10.03
N LEU A 103 3.32 11.85 -8.81
CA LEU A 103 3.76 11.16 -7.58
C LEU A 103 3.30 9.69 -7.55
N VAL A 104 2.09 9.41 -8.06
CA VAL A 104 1.56 8.04 -8.16
C VAL A 104 2.37 7.21 -9.14
N ALA A 105 2.68 7.75 -10.33
CA ALA A 105 3.52 7.08 -11.31
C ALA A 105 4.94 6.83 -10.78
N GLU A 106 5.56 7.82 -10.14
CA GLU A 106 6.89 7.69 -9.52
C GLU A 106 6.90 6.59 -8.44
N GLN A 107 5.89 6.59 -7.57
CA GLN A 107 5.74 5.57 -6.54
C GLN A 107 5.56 4.17 -7.13
N PHE A 108 4.79 4.04 -8.21
CA PHE A 108 4.53 2.77 -8.89
C PHE A 108 5.79 2.21 -9.55
N LEU A 109 6.55 3.06 -10.25
CA LEU A 109 7.79 2.67 -10.93
C LEU A 109 8.85 2.17 -9.94
N LEU A 110 9.17 2.96 -8.92
CA LEU A 110 10.19 2.61 -7.92
C LEU A 110 9.88 1.27 -7.23
N ARG A 111 8.60 1.01 -6.96
CA ARG A 111 8.19 -0.27 -6.36
C ARG A 111 8.29 -1.43 -7.32
N THR A 112 7.92 -1.21 -8.57
CA THR A 112 8.01 -2.25 -9.59
C THR A 112 9.47 -2.65 -9.77
N GLU A 113 10.39 -1.68 -9.78
CA GLU A 113 11.84 -1.93 -9.81
C GLU A 113 12.32 -2.74 -8.60
N ASP A 114 11.90 -2.36 -7.37
CA ASP A 114 12.28 -3.08 -6.15
C ASP A 114 11.74 -4.51 -6.08
N ILE A 115 10.50 -4.73 -6.54
CA ILE A 115 9.78 -6.00 -6.35
C ILE A 115 10.05 -7.00 -7.50
N SER A 116 10.29 -6.51 -8.72
CA SER A 116 10.42 -7.35 -9.92
C SER A 116 11.45 -8.49 -9.78
N PRO A 117 12.66 -8.26 -9.24
CA PRO A 117 13.64 -9.34 -9.08
C PRO A 117 13.13 -10.46 -8.15
N HIS A 118 12.39 -10.10 -7.11
CA HIS A 118 11.84 -11.06 -6.17
C HIS A 118 10.73 -11.90 -6.80
N ILE A 119 9.82 -11.27 -7.56
CA ILE A 119 8.76 -11.97 -8.29
C ILE A 119 9.34 -12.91 -9.34
N GLN A 120 10.38 -12.49 -10.07
CA GLN A 120 11.08 -13.34 -11.04
C GLN A 120 11.69 -14.58 -10.36
N LYS A 121 12.29 -14.42 -9.18
CA LYS A 121 12.84 -15.53 -8.39
C LYS A 121 11.75 -16.52 -7.94
N LEU A 122 10.60 -16.01 -7.47
CA LEU A 122 9.47 -16.84 -7.04
C LEU A 122 8.80 -17.57 -8.22
N ASN A 123 8.68 -16.91 -9.38
CA ASN A 123 8.20 -17.54 -10.60
C ASN A 123 9.14 -18.66 -11.07
N SER A 124 10.45 -18.41 -11.09
CA SER A 124 11.44 -19.39 -11.56
C SER A 124 11.63 -20.59 -10.62
N SER A 125 11.33 -20.44 -9.33
CA SER A 125 11.30 -21.53 -8.35
C SER A 125 9.99 -22.32 -8.35
N GLY A 126 8.98 -21.88 -9.11
CA GLY A 126 7.67 -22.54 -9.18
C GLY A 126 6.77 -22.27 -7.96
N GLU A 127 7.12 -21.31 -7.11
CA GLU A 127 6.29 -20.93 -5.96
C GLU A 127 5.02 -20.16 -6.37
N ILE A 128 5.02 -19.53 -7.55
CA ILE A 128 3.86 -18.84 -8.13
C ILE A 128 3.22 -19.75 -9.18
N ALA A 129 1.93 -20.02 -9.01
CA ALA A 129 1.17 -20.85 -9.92
C ALA A 129 0.89 -20.11 -11.25
N SER A 130 0.76 -20.86 -12.34
CA SER A 130 0.30 -20.31 -13.62
C SER A 130 -1.09 -19.69 -13.46
N GLY A 131 -1.25 -18.42 -13.86
CA GLY A 131 -2.50 -17.68 -13.68
C GLY A 131 -2.73 -17.15 -12.26
N ALA A 132 -1.70 -17.09 -11.42
CA ALA A 132 -1.77 -16.46 -10.11
C ALA A 132 -2.28 -15.02 -10.21
N ARG A 133 -3.13 -14.63 -9.26
CA ARG A 133 -3.66 -13.26 -9.17
C ARG A 133 -2.80 -12.45 -8.21
N ILE A 134 -2.39 -11.28 -8.66
CA ILE A 134 -1.66 -10.31 -7.83
C ILE A 134 -2.69 -9.47 -7.07
N TYR A 135 -2.56 -9.47 -5.76
CA TYR A 135 -3.28 -8.60 -4.84
C TYR A 135 -2.29 -7.59 -4.29
N ARG A 136 -2.72 -6.35 -4.11
CA ARG A 136 -1.91 -5.36 -3.42
C ARG A 136 -2.66 -4.90 -2.20
N THR A 137 -2.01 -4.98 -1.05
CA THR A 137 -2.62 -4.65 0.23
C THR A 137 -1.92 -3.43 0.82
N LEU A 138 -2.69 -2.51 1.40
CA LEU A 138 -2.16 -1.67 2.46
C LEU A 138 -2.18 -2.55 3.71
N PRO A 139 -1.04 -2.88 4.33
CA PRO A 139 -1.04 -3.56 5.61
C PRO A 139 -1.98 -2.84 6.58
N GLY A 140 -3.04 -3.52 7.01
CA GLY A 140 -3.95 -3.07 8.04
C GLY A 140 -4.66 -4.22 8.75
N ARG A 141 -4.74 -4.16 10.08
CA ARG A 141 -5.07 -5.29 10.97
C ARG A 141 -6.41 -6.02 10.82
N GLY A 142 -7.29 -5.85 9.84
CA GLY A 142 -8.71 -6.26 9.97
C GLY A 142 -9.41 -5.72 11.25
N ARG A 143 -10.70 -5.38 11.18
CA ARG A 143 -11.47 -5.16 12.42
C ARG A 143 -11.36 -6.47 13.22
N LYS A 144 -10.88 -6.45 14.48
CA LYS A 144 -11.07 -7.61 15.37
C LYS A 144 -12.56 -7.91 15.31
N ARG A 145 -12.95 -9.05 14.72
CA ARG A 145 -14.31 -9.56 14.95
C ARG A 145 -14.42 -9.63 16.45
N SER A 146 -15.32 -8.85 17.04
CA SER A 146 -15.75 -9.09 18.40
C SER A 146 -16.06 -10.59 18.46
N SER A 147 -15.32 -11.31 19.29
CA SER A 147 -15.70 -12.66 19.65
C SER A 147 -17.08 -12.53 20.28
N SER A 148 -18.11 -12.75 19.48
CA SER A 148 -19.45 -12.97 20.00
C SER A 148 -19.33 -14.21 20.86
N ILE A 149 -19.46 -14.01 22.18
CA ILE A 149 -19.72 -15.05 23.17
C ILE A 149 -21.01 -15.76 22.77
#